data_AF-A0A8T6DKI0-F1
#
_entry.id   AF-A0A8T6DKI0-F1
#
_cell.length_a   1.000
_cell.length_b   1.000
_cell.length_c   1.000
_cell.angle_alpha   90.00
_cell.angle_beta   90.00
_cell.angle_gamma   90.00
#
_symmetry.space_group_name_H-M   'P 1'
#
loop_
_entity.id
_entity.type
_entity.pdbx_description
1 polymer ?
#
loop_
_entity_poly.entity_id
_entity_poly.type
_entity_poly.pdbx_seq_one_letter_code
_entity_poly.pdbx_strand_id
1 'polypeptide(L)'
;MTSVGIIANPAAGKDIRRLVAQGRFVPNQEKVNILKRILAGLDAVGVERVMMMPDMARLGNGALDGGKYNLDVEFLDMIVFNAARDSVRAASLIADMGVGCIITLGGDGTNQSVAKGCGDVPLVPVSTGTNNVFPVMTEGTLAGIAAGLVAQGLVPLEETTARSKRLEVHVDGELADIALVDVAISKERFVGARAIWDMATVDELYLARAEPVSIGLSAIGAQLMPLSLTDAQGLHIRLGDDGESVSAPVAPGMIIPVGIREWRLIDFGECVSVELRPCTVALDGERAFTLRPGQDAFVRLSNKGPRVVLIEPTLRAAAIGGVFRTKQALG
;
A
#
# COMPACT_ATOMS: atom_id res chain seq x y z
N MET A 1 -20.51 15.16 11.37
CA MET A 1 -19.54 15.92 10.56
C MET A 1 -18.76 14.94 9.73
N THR A 2 -18.68 15.18 8.43
CA THR A 2 -17.92 14.31 7.51
C THR A 2 -16.43 14.57 7.70
N SER A 3 -15.67 13.52 8.04
CA SER A 3 -14.24 13.64 8.25
C SER A 3 -13.42 12.60 7.48
N VAL A 4 -12.25 13.02 7.01
CA VAL A 4 -11.28 12.21 6.27
C VAL A 4 -9.89 12.34 6.89
N GLY A 5 -9.19 11.22 7.05
CA GLY A 5 -7.79 11.21 7.46
C GLY A 5 -6.83 11.33 6.27
N ILE A 6 -5.70 12.01 6.44
CA ILE A 6 -4.61 12.04 5.45
C ILE A 6 -3.29 11.66 6.11
N ILE A 7 -2.66 10.60 5.61
CA ILE A 7 -1.36 10.11 6.07
C ILE A 7 -0.37 10.21 4.91
N ALA A 8 0.44 11.26 4.90
CA ALA A 8 1.46 11.49 3.89
C ALA A 8 2.87 11.20 4.42
N ASN A 9 3.51 10.13 3.94
CA ASN A 9 4.83 9.76 4.40
C ASN A 9 5.93 10.50 3.60
N PRO A 10 6.72 11.40 4.23
CA PRO A 10 7.77 12.13 3.54
C PRO A 10 8.94 11.25 3.09
N ALA A 11 9.17 10.11 3.75
CA ALA A 11 10.23 9.16 3.42
C ALA A 11 9.89 8.29 2.19
N ALA A 12 8.60 8.19 1.83
CA ALA A 12 8.18 7.36 0.70
C ALA A 12 8.87 7.79 -0.61
N GLY A 13 9.37 6.82 -1.36
CA GLY A 13 10.08 7.09 -2.60
C GLY A 13 11.54 7.58 -2.44
N LYS A 14 12.20 7.28 -1.33
CA LYS A 14 13.64 7.53 -1.18
C LYS A 14 14.47 6.24 -1.20
N ASP A 15 13.90 5.16 -1.73
CA ASP A 15 14.51 3.83 -1.82
C ASP A 15 15.72 3.83 -2.76
N ILE A 16 16.78 3.11 -2.36
CA ILE A 16 18.00 2.84 -3.13
C ILE A 16 17.71 2.18 -4.49
N ARG A 17 16.58 1.49 -4.65
CA ARG A 17 16.12 0.96 -5.95
C ARG A 17 16.03 2.02 -7.04
N ARG A 18 15.91 3.31 -6.69
CA ARG A 18 15.96 4.45 -7.64
C ARG A 18 17.37 4.81 -8.10
N LEU A 19 18.41 4.35 -7.40
CA LEU A 19 19.81 4.51 -7.80
C LEU A 19 20.29 3.34 -8.66
N VAL A 20 19.76 2.13 -8.41
CA VAL A 20 20.17 0.91 -9.12
C VAL A 20 19.28 0.56 -10.32
N ALA A 21 18.12 1.21 -10.46
CA ALA A 21 17.20 1.05 -11.59
C ALA A 21 16.61 2.40 -12.04
N GLN A 22 15.91 2.44 -13.19
CA GLN A 22 15.32 3.66 -13.77
C GLN A 22 14.00 4.08 -13.07
N GLY A 23 13.95 3.98 -11.74
CA GLY A 23 12.76 4.29 -10.95
C GLY A 23 12.46 5.79 -10.92
N ARG A 24 11.20 6.17 -11.11
CA ARG A 24 10.78 7.59 -11.05
C ARG A 24 10.96 8.14 -9.64
N PHE A 25 11.60 9.31 -9.53
CA PHE A 25 11.65 10.09 -8.30
C PHE A 25 10.45 11.05 -8.20
N VAL A 26 9.79 11.09 -7.04
CA VAL A 26 8.70 12.04 -6.75
C VAL A 26 9.18 12.99 -5.66
N PRO A 27 9.50 14.25 -6.00
CA PRO A 27 9.99 15.23 -5.04
C PRO A 27 8.91 15.63 -4.05
N ASN A 28 9.32 16.15 -2.88
CA ASN A 28 8.39 16.67 -1.88
C ASN A 28 7.44 17.74 -2.45
N GLN A 29 7.91 18.58 -3.37
CA GLN A 29 7.06 19.57 -4.02
C GLN A 29 5.90 18.92 -4.80
N GLU A 30 6.15 17.80 -5.48
CA GLU A 30 5.07 17.11 -6.18
C GLU A 30 4.12 16.43 -5.20
N LYS A 31 4.62 15.88 -4.09
CA LYS A 31 3.75 15.37 -3.01
C LYS A 31 2.83 16.47 -2.45
N VAL A 32 3.37 17.68 -2.23
CA VAL A 32 2.59 18.87 -1.85
C VAL A 32 1.51 19.17 -2.89
N ASN A 33 1.86 19.17 -4.18
CA ASN A 33 0.88 19.41 -5.24
C ASN A 33 -0.22 18.35 -5.29
N ILE A 34 0.12 17.07 -5.09
CA ILE A 34 -0.87 15.98 -4.97
C ILE A 34 -1.81 16.23 -3.80
N LEU A 35 -1.29 16.61 -2.63
CA LEU A 35 -2.10 16.96 -1.46
C LEU A 35 -3.02 18.15 -1.71
N LYS A 36 -2.54 19.21 -2.40
CA LYS A 36 -3.39 20.35 -2.80
C LYS A 36 -4.59 19.92 -3.63
N ARG A 37 -4.36 19.00 -4.58
CA ARG A 37 -5.40 18.45 -5.45
C ARG A 37 -6.36 17.54 -4.67
N ILE A 38 -5.85 16.72 -3.75
CA ILE A 38 -6.67 15.93 -2.81
C ILE A 38 -7.59 16.83 -1.99
N LEU A 39 -7.05 17.88 -1.35
CA LEU A 39 -7.82 18.82 -0.54
C LEU A 39 -8.89 19.53 -1.37
N ALA A 40 -8.58 19.93 -2.60
CA ALA A 40 -9.58 20.51 -3.52
C ALA A 40 -10.70 19.52 -3.86
N GLY A 41 -10.37 18.24 -4.09
CA GLY A 41 -11.36 17.19 -4.34
C GLY A 41 -12.27 16.93 -3.13
N LEU A 42 -11.71 16.93 -1.92
CA LEU A 42 -12.46 16.81 -0.66
C LEU A 42 -13.39 18.01 -0.43
N ASP A 43 -12.90 19.22 -0.65
CA ASP A 43 -13.67 20.46 -0.53
C ASP A 43 -14.87 20.47 -1.48
N ALA A 44 -14.62 20.08 -2.75
CA ALA A 44 -15.64 20.08 -3.80
C ALA A 44 -16.83 19.14 -3.53
N VAL A 45 -16.62 18.09 -2.73
CA VAL A 45 -17.70 17.17 -2.33
C VAL A 45 -18.26 17.46 -0.94
N GLY A 46 -17.81 18.52 -0.26
CA GLY A 46 -18.39 18.94 1.03
C GLY A 46 -17.86 18.18 2.25
N VAL A 47 -16.61 17.70 2.22
CA VAL A 47 -15.95 17.23 3.46
C VAL A 47 -15.71 18.40 4.39
N GLU A 48 -16.06 18.25 5.67
CA GLU A 48 -16.01 19.34 6.65
C GLU A 48 -14.69 19.38 7.42
N ARG A 49 -14.10 18.22 7.74
CA ARG A 49 -12.89 18.13 8.57
C ARG A 49 -11.87 17.14 8.01
N VAL A 50 -10.60 17.51 8.06
CA VAL A 50 -9.48 16.66 7.65
C VAL A 50 -8.49 16.52 8.79
N MET A 51 -8.19 15.27 9.16
CA MET A 51 -7.17 14.94 10.15
C MET A 51 -5.87 14.57 9.44
N MET A 52 -4.81 15.34 9.65
CA MET A 52 -3.56 15.17 8.91
C MET A 52 -2.42 14.72 9.81
N MET A 53 -1.68 13.69 9.37
CA MET A 53 -0.43 13.31 10.04
C MET A 53 0.60 14.44 9.92
N PRO A 54 1.19 14.94 11.03
CA PRO A 54 2.30 15.88 10.97
C PRO A 54 3.57 15.20 10.43
N ASP A 55 4.42 15.98 9.76
CA ASP A 55 5.65 15.46 9.16
C ASP A 55 6.79 16.49 9.13
N MET A 56 8.03 16.02 9.20
CA MET A 56 9.23 16.89 9.25
C MET A 56 9.50 17.63 7.93
N ALA A 57 8.99 17.13 6.80
CA ALA A 57 9.10 17.82 5.50
C ALA A 57 7.98 18.84 5.28
N ARG A 58 7.05 18.97 6.24
CA ARG A 58 5.92 19.92 6.23
C ARG A 58 5.06 19.82 4.97
N LEU A 59 4.85 18.60 4.47
CA LEU A 59 4.05 18.36 3.26
C LEU A 59 2.62 18.88 3.44
N GLY A 60 2.03 18.59 4.60
CA GLY A 60 0.68 19.06 4.93
C GLY A 60 0.60 20.58 4.97
N ASN A 61 1.52 21.24 5.69
CA ASN A 61 1.54 22.71 5.75
C ASN A 61 1.73 23.34 4.35
N GLY A 62 2.62 22.77 3.53
CA GLY A 62 2.83 23.25 2.17
C GLY A 62 1.59 23.08 1.28
N ALA A 63 0.76 22.07 1.55
CA ALA A 63 -0.50 21.87 0.85
C ALA A 63 -1.57 22.92 1.23
N LEU A 64 -1.55 23.40 2.47
CA LEU A 64 -2.45 24.46 2.93
C LEU A 64 -2.01 25.85 2.46
N ASP A 65 -0.72 26.03 2.18
CA ASP A 65 -0.18 27.33 1.77
C ASP A 65 -0.80 27.83 0.45
N GLY A 66 -1.39 29.03 0.51
CA GLY A 66 -2.11 29.66 -0.60
C GLY A 66 -3.45 29.03 -0.98
N GLY A 67 -3.90 27.99 -0.27
CA GLY A 67 -5.21 27.35 -0.48
C GLY A 67 -6.33 28.08 0.24
N LYS A 68 -7.49 28.20 -0.41
CA LYS A 68 -8.74 28.63 0.23
C LYS A 68 -9.72 27.48 0.15
N TYR A 69 -9.77 26.68 1.21
CA TYR A 69 -10.70 25.56 1.36
C TYR A 69 -11.76 25.93 2.41
N ASN A 70 -12.98 25.41 2.26
CA ASN A 70 -14.07 25.56 3.23
C ASN A 70 -14.07 24.44 4.28
N LEU A 71 -13.12 23.51 4.19
CA LEU A 71 -12.88 22.44 5.15
C LEU A 71 -11.87 22.84 6.24
N ASP A 72 -12.07 22.32 7.44
CA ASP A 72 -11.18 22.50 8.59
C ASP A 72 -10.07 21.44 8.57
N VAL A 73 -8.81 21.86 8.63
CA VAL A 73 -7.65 20.94 8.62
C VAL A 73 -6.92 21.02 9.95
N GLU A 74 -6.88 19.89 10.63
CA GLU A 74 -6.16 19.74 11.89
C GLU A 74 -5.02 18.74 11.76
N PHE A 75 -3.88 19.06 12.38
CA PHE A 75 -2.77 18.12 12.50
C PHE A 75 -2.93 17.30 13.78
N LEU A 76 -2.67 16.00 13.68
CA LEU A 76 -2.70 15.11 14.84
C LEU A 76 -1.70 15.57 15.92
N ASP A 77 -2.14 15.55 17.17
CA ASP A 77 -1.24 15.71 18.32
C ASP A 77 -0.46 14.41 18.55
N MET A 78 0.75 14.35 17.96
CA MET A 78 1.64 13.20 18.10
C MET A 78 3.11 13.59 17.93
N ILE A 79 3.99 12.86 18.61
CA ILE A 79 5.43 12.98 18.43
C ILE A 79 5.82 12.32 17.10
N VAL A 80 6.55 13.05 16.26
CA VAL A 80 7.05 12.58 14.96
C VAL A 80 8.48 12.10 15.09
N PHE A 81 8.74 10.86 14.70
CA PHE A 81 10.07 10.25 14.75
C PHE A 81 10.73 10.10 13.37
N ASN A 82 10.04 10.49 12.30
CA ASN A 82 10.43 10.28 10.91
C ASN A 82 10.68 8.79 10.59
N ALA A 83 9.76 7.93 11.05
CA ALA A 83 9.85 6.48 10.91
C ALA A 83 8.48 5.84 10.62
N ALA A 84 8.47 4.59 10.14
CA ALA A 84 7.25 3.84 9.81
C ALA A 84 6.21 3.83 10.95
N ARG A 85 6.67 3.82 12.21
CA ARG A 85 5.81 3.89 13.40
C ARG A 85 4.92 5.13 13.45
N ASP A 86 5.32 6.23 12.82
CA ASP A 86 4.50 7.45 12.77
C ASP A 86 3.23 7.19 11.94
N SER A 87 3.34 6.49 10.81
CA SER A 87 2.17 6.12 10.00
C SER A 87 1.25 5.12 10.70
N VAL A 88 1.81 4.16 11.46
CA VAL A 88 1.01 3.24 12.29
C VAL A 88 0.22 4.02 13.35
N ARG A 89 0.90 4.93 14.06
CA ARG A 89 0.29 5.72 15.14
C ARG A 89 -0.76 6.68 14.59
N ALA A 90 -0.47 7.37 13.49
CA ALA A 90 -1.41 8.26 12.83
C ALA A 90 -2.67 7.52 12.36
N ALA A 91 -2.51 6.34 11.76
CA ALA A 91 -3.64 5.51 11.35
C ALA A 91 -4.52 5.10 12.52
N SER A 92 -3.91 4.73 13.66
CA SER A 92 -4.64 4.37 14.87
C SER A 92 -5.42 5.57 15.43
N LEU A 93 -4.76 6.72 15.58
CA LEU A 93 -5.41 7.95 16.08
C LEU A 93 -6.57 8.38 15.17
N ILE A 94 -6.37 8.38 13.87
CA ILE A 94 -7.38 8.74 12.88
C ILE A 94 -8.56 7.76 12.92
N ALA A 95 -8.31 6.46 13.07
CA ALA A 95 -9.36 5.46 13.20
C ALA A 95 -10.16 5.63 14.51
N ASP A 96 -9.49 5.90 15.64
CA ASP A 96 -10.12 6.16 16.94
C ASP A 96 -11.01 7.41 16.90
N MET A 97 -10.70 8.38 16.04
CA MET A 97 -11.53 9.57 15.80
C MET A 97 -12.77 9.30 14.93
N GLY A 98 -12.93 8.09 14.40
CA GLY A 98 -14.11 7.67 13.65
C GLY A 98 -14.25 8.32 12.27
N VAL A 99 -13.12 8.61 11.60
CA VAL A 99 -13.18 9.17 10.23
C VAL A 99 -13.81 8.17 9.24
N GLY A 100 -14.48 8.69 8.21
CA GLY A 100 -15.16 7.85 7.23
C GLY A 100 -14.24 7.24 6.17
N CYS A 101 -13.04 7.78 5.99
CA CYS A 101 -12.05 7.31 5.02
C CYS A 101 -10.64 7.84 5.36
N ILE A 102 -9.59 7.14 4.94
CA ILE A 102 -8.20 7.56 5.08
C ILE A 102 -7.53 7.59 3.71
N ILE A 103 -6.95 8.71 3.34
CA ILE A 103 -6.10 8.83 2.16
C ILE A 103 -4.65 8.64 2.61
N THR A 104 -3.93 7.73 1.95
CA THR A 104 -2.48 7.59 2.16
C THR A 104 -1.74 8.15 0.97
N LEU A 105 -0.59 8.78 1.22
CA LEU A 105 0.33 9.23 0.18
C LEU A 105 1.70 8.58 0.42
N GLY A 106 2.04 7.56 -0.37
CA GLY A 106 3.27 6.81 -0.18
C GLY A 106 3.46 5.61 -1.10
N GLY A 107 4.22 4.62 -0.62
CA GLY A 107 4.43 3.34 -1.30
C GLY A 107 3.82 2.17 -0.55
N ASP A 108 4.25 0.96 -0.88
CA ASP A 108 3.75 -0.27 -0.26
C ASP A 108 4.01 -0.28 1.26
N GLY A 109 5.24 -0.02 1.70
CA GLY A 109 5.59 0.05 3.13
C GLY A 109 4.83 1.12 3.93
N THR A 110 4.42 2.23 3.29
CA THR A 110 3.52 3.21 3.93
C THR A 110 2.16 2.59 4.20
N ASN A 111 1.57 1.93 3.21
CA ASN A 111 0.27 1.30 3.34
C ASN A 111 0.29 0.09 4.28
N GLN A 112 1.37 -0.68 4.27
CA GLN A 112 1.63 -1.73 5.25
C GLN A 112 1.60 -1.17 6.68
N SER A 113 2.26 -0.03 6.91
CA SER A 113 2.27 0.64 8.22
C SER A 113 0.87 1.14 8.60
N VAL A 114 0.14 1.77 7.68
CA VAL A 114 -1.23 2.26 7.91
C VAL A 114 -2.19 1.10 8.20
N ALA A 115 -2.07 -0.02 7.49
CA ALA A 115 -2.90 -1.21 7.67
C ALA A 115 -2.83 -1.81 9.08
N LYS A 116 -1.73 -1.57 9.81
CA LYS A 116 -1.58 -2.01 11.21
C LYS A 116 -2.43 -1.19 12.20
N GLY A 117 -2.83 0.03 11.82
CA GLY A 117 -3.54 0.96 12.70
C GLY A 117 -4.91 1.41 12.20
N CYS A 118 -5.24 1.25 10.92
CA CYS A 118 -6.47 1.83 10.35
C CYS A 118 -7.77 1.08 10.72
N GLY A 119 -7.68 -0.11 11.31
CA GLY A 119 -8.84 -0.96 11.56
C GLY A 119 -9.64 -1.22 10.28
N ASP A 120 -10.95 -1.00 10.34
CA ASP A 120 -11.88 -1.18 9.21
C ASP A 120 -12.09 0.07 8.35
N VAL A 121 -11.44 1.20 8.68
CA VAL A 121 -11.61 2.45 7.93
C VAL A 121 -11.09 2.28 6.50
N PRO A 122 -11.89 2.57 5.46
CA PRO A 122 -11.47 2.44 4.07
C PRO A 122 -10.26 3.31 3.73
N LEU A 123 -9.34 2.76 2.93
CA LEU A 123 -8.15 3.45 2.46
C LEU A 123 -8.29 3.89 1.00
N VAL A 124 -7.89 5.12 0.68
CA VAL A 124 -7.55 5.56 -0.68
C VAL A 124 -6.02 5.62 -0.80
N PRO A 125 -5.36 4.57 -1.30
CA PRO A 125 -3.91 4.52 -1.31
C PRO A 125 -3.34 5.19 -2.56
N VAL A 126 -2.76 6.39 -2.42
CA VAL A 126 -2.20 7.18 -3.52
C VAL A 126 -0.69 6.96 -3.61
N SER A 127 -0.24 6.52 -4.78
CA SER A 127 1.15 6.15 -5.02
C SER A 127 2.04 7.38 -5.25
N THR A 128 3.22 7.39 -4.62
CA THR A 128 4.32 8.34 -4.92
C THR A 128 5.52 7.66 -5.58
N GLY A 129 5.29 6.61 -6.36
CA GLY A 129 6.32 5.84 -7.04
C GLY A 129 5.76 4.97 -8.17
N THR A 130 6.64 4.53 -9.07
CA THR A 130 6.28 3.72 -10.24
C THR A 130 6.46 2.22 -10.03
N ASN A 131 6.97 1.81 -8.87
CA ASN A 131 7.27 0.42 -8.51
C ASN A 131 6.44 -0.04 -7.29
N ASN A 132 5.31 0.61 -7.05
CA ASN A 132 4.39 0.23 -5.98
C ASN A 132 3.27 -0.63 -6.56
N VAL A 133 2.80 -1.59 -5.77
CA VAL A 133 1.72 -2.51 -6.17
C VAL A 133 0.44 -2.22 -5.40
N PHE A 134 0.56 -1.88 -4.12
CA PHE A 134 -0.57 -1.60 -3.24
C PHE A 134 -1.28 -0.27 -3.56
N PRO A 135 -0.61 0.91 -3.47
CA PRO A 135 -1.21 2.17 -3.86
C PRO A 135 -1.25 2.34 -5.38
N VAL A 136 -2.26 3.08 -5.85
CA VAL A 136 -2.48 3.34 -7.28
C VAL A 136 -1.91 4.70 -7.69
N MET A 137 -1.35 4.78 -8.91
CA MET A 137 -1.04 6.07 -9.52
C MET A 137 -2.33 6.71 -10.02
N THR A 138 -2.79 7.74 -9.33
CA THR A 138 -4.03 8.44 -9.62
C THR A 138 -3.86 9.94 -9.48
N GLU A 139 -4.77 10.69 -10.10
CA GLU A 139 -4.85 12.14 -9.95
C GLU A 139 -5.43 12.46 -8.55
N GLY A 140 -4.79 13.39 -7.82
CA GLY A 140 -5.10 13.71 -6.44
C GLY A 140 -6.53 14.21 -6.24
N THR A 141 -7.09 15.00 -7.17
CA THR A 141 -8.47 15.49 -7.09
C THR A 141 -9.45 14.34 -7.11
N LEU A 142 -9.25 13.37 -8.01
CA LEU A 142 -10.11 12.18 -8.11
C LEU A 142 -10.03 11.31 -6.87
N ALA A 143 -8.84 11.18 -6.27
CA ALA A 143 -8.66 10.49 -4.99
C ALA A 143 -9.40 11.21 -3.85
N GLY A 144 -9.31 12.54 -3.78
CA GLY A 144 -10.03 13.36 -2.80
C GLY A 144 -11.54 13.25 -2.93
N ILE A 145 -12.07 13.35 -4.16
CA ILE A 145 -13.50 13.17 -4.46
C ILE A 145 -13.96 11.77 -4.02
N ALA A 146 -13.25 10.71 -4.42
CA ALA A 146 -13.62 9.34 -4.06
C ALA A 146 -13.62 9.13 -2.53
N ALA A 147 -12.60 9.61 -1.83
CA ALA A 147 -12.53 9.53 -0.38
C ALA A 147 -13.69 10.26 0.30
N GLY A 148 -14.01 11.47 -0.18
CA GLY A 148 -15.10 12.27 0.38
C GLY A 148 -16.48 11.68 0.11
N LEU A 149 -16.71 11.06 -1.05
CA LEU A 149 -17.95 10.35 -1.37
C LEU A 149 -18.16 9.14 -0.45
N VAL A 150 -17.10 8.37 -0.23
CA VAL A 150 -17.10 7.21 0.69
C VAL A 150 -17.34 7.67 2.13
N ALA A 151 -16.62 8.71 2.58
CA ALA A 151 -16.75 9.22 3.95
C ALA A 151 -18.14 9.80 4.26
N GLN A 152 -18.85 10.30 3.24
CA GLN A 152 -20.22 10.81 3.37
C GLN A 152 -21.29 9.73 3.21
N GLY A 153 -20.93 8.52 2.80
CA GLY A 153 -21.92 7.49 2.46
C GLY A 153 -22.76 7.82 1.22
N LEU A 154 -22.24 8.64 0.29
CA LEU A 154 -22.94 9.01 -0.95
C LEU A 154 -22.86 7.93 -2.03
N VAL A 155 -22.12 6.86 -1.77
CA VAL A 155 -21.97 5.69 -2.64
C VAL A 155 -22.03 4.40 -1.81
N PRO A 156 -22.51 3.28 -2.39
CA PRO A 156 -22.57 2.01 -1.68
C PRO A 156 -21.16 1.45 -1.43
N LEU A 157 -20.80 1.19 -0.17
CA LEU A 157 -19.48 0.70 0.22
C LEU A 157 -19.13 -0.66 -0.41
N GLU A 158 -20.11 -1.55 -0.57
CA GLU A 158 -19.87 -2.90 -1.10
C GLU A 158 -19.48 -2.91 -2.58
N GLU A 159 -19.93 -1.91 -3.35
CA GLU A 159 -19.59 -1.79 -4.78
C GLU A 159 -18.35 -0.93 -5.02
N THR A 160 -18.01 -0.07 -4.05
CA THR A 160 -16.96 0.94 -4.19
C THR A 160 -15.72 0.64 -3.36
N THR A 161 -15.74 -0.41 -2.54
CA THR A 161 -14.61 -0.86 -1.74
C THR A 161 -14.39 -2.36 -1.87
N ALA A 162 -13.15 -2.80 -1.69
CA ALA A 162 -12.78 -4.20 -1.60
C ALA A 162 -11.97 -4.45 -0.33
N ARG A 163 -12.19 -5.59 0.33
CA ARG A 163 -11.29 -6.07 1.40
C ARG A 163 -10.04 -6.63 0.74
N SER A 164 -8.87 -6.06 1.06
CA SER A 164 -7.62 -6.64 0.59
C SER A 164 -7.25 -7.87 1.41
N LYS A 165 -6.47 -8.74 0.78
CA LYS A 165 -5.70 -9.77 1.47
C LYS A 165 -4.51 -9.15 2.21
N ARG A 166 -3.93 -9.92 3.12
CA ARG A 166 -2.58 -9.68 3.65
C ARG A 166 -1.89 -11.01 3.96
N LEU A 167 -0.57 -11.00 3.84
CA LEU A 167 0.30 -12.06 4.34
C LEU A 167 0.64 -11.73 5.79
N GLU A 168 0.60 -12.73 6.66
CA GLU A 168 0.98 -12.65 8.06
C GLU A 168 2.22 -13.52 8.26
N VAL A 169 3.32 -12.94 8.73
CA VAL A 169 4.52 -13.70 9.08
C VAL A 169 4.51 -13.96 10.57
N HIS A 170 4.48 -15.24 10.95
CA HIS A 170 4.51 -15.68 12.33
C HIS A 170 5.88 -16.25 12.66
N VAL A 171 6.40 -15.93 13.84
CA VAL A 171 7.68 -16.43 14.34
C VAL A 171 7.48 -16.93 15.76
N ASP A 172 7.86 -18.18 16.02
CA ASP A 172 7.71 -18.85 17.32
C ASP A 172 6.25 -18.77 17.86
N GLY A 173 5.27 -18.84 16.95
CA GLY A 173 3.83 -18.79 17.25
C GLY A 173 3.22 -17.39 17.34
N GLU A 174 4.03 -16.33 17.32
CA GLU A 174 3.59 -14.94 17.45
C GLU A 174 3.58 -14.22 16.10
N LEU A 175 2.61 -13.31 15.90
CA LEU A 175 2.58 -12.46 14.71
C LEU A 175 3.76 -11.48 14.75
N ALA A 176 4.76 -11.69 13.90
CA ALA A 176 5.93 -10.84 13.81
C ALA A 176 5.63 -9.57 13.00
N ASP A 177 5.06 -9.74 11.80
CA ASP A 177 4.67 -8.62 10.94
C ASP A 177 3.69 -9.08 9.83
N ILE A 178 3.22 -8.14 9.00
CA ILE A 178 2.33 -8.35 7.86
C ILE A 178 2.95 -7.79 6.57
N ALA A 179 2.51 -8.28 5.43
CA ALA A 179 2.77 -7.67 4.12
C ALA A 179 1.46 -7.58 3.32
N LEU A 180 1.32 -6.54 2.50
CA LEU A 180 0.11 -6.33 1.69
C LEU A 180 0.25 -6.83 0.25
N VAL A 181 1.48 -7.05 -0.21
CA VAL A 181 1.83 -7.45 -1.57
C VAL A 181 2.62 -8.74 -1.54
N ASP A 182 3.79 -8.73 -0.91
CA ASP A 182 4.74 -9.84 -0.98
C ASP A 182 5.55 -10.03 0.31
N VAL A 183 5.87 -11.29 0.61
CA VAL A 183 6.92 -11.70 1.55
C VAL A 183 7.98 -12.43 0.76
N ALA A 184 9.24 -12.02 0.90
CA ALA A 184 10.36 -12.67 0.25
C ALA A 184 11.36 -13.20 1.28
N ILE A 185 11.76 -14.44 1.08
CA ILE A 185 12.77 -15.11 1.91
C ILE A 185 14.10 -15.01 1.18
N SER A 186 15.10 -14.43 1.82
CA SER A 186 16.42 -14.21 1.23
C SER A 186 17.51 -14.98 1.97
N LYS A 187 18.44 -15.56 1.20
CA LYS A 187 19.64 -16.29 1.65
C LYS A 187 20.64 -15.38 2.37
N GLU A 188 20.47 -14.07 2.26
CA GLU A 188 21.23 -13.09 3.02
C GLU A 188 20.94 -13.19 4.51
N ARG A 189 22.00 -13.13 5.33
CA ARG A 189 21.91 -13.32 6.79
C ARG A 189 21.57 -12.06 7.56
N PHE A 190 21.82 -10.90 6.96
CA PHE A 190 21.67 -9.59 7.61
C PHE A 190 20.79 -8.67 6.77
N VAL A 191 19.99 -7.84 7.45
CA VAL A 191 19.07 -6.90 6.80
C VAL A 191 19.80 -5.91 5.89
N GLY A 192 21.07 -5.56 6.19
CA GLY A 192 21.96 -4.82 5.30
C GLY A 192 21.28 -3.65 4.58
N ALA A 193 21.37 -3.63 3.25
CA ALA A 193 20.50 -2.80 2.43
C ALA A 193 19.08 -3.36 2.44
N ARG A 194 18.10 -2.52 2.82
CA ARG A 194 16.71 -2.97 2.99
C ARG A 194 16.11 -3.51 1.70
N ALA A 195 16.34 -2.89 0.55
CA ALA A 195 15.68 -3.34 -0.67
C ALA A 195 16.15 -4.72 -1.16
N ILE A 196 15.23 -5.50 -1.73
CA ILE A 196 15.55 -6.69 -2.53
C ILE A 196 15.64 -6.27 -4.00
N TRP A 197 16.78 -6.54 -4.65
CA TRP A 197 16.97 -6.33 -6.09
C TRP A 197 17.76 -7.43 -6.77
N ASP A 198 18.59 -8.18 -6.04
CA ASP A 198 19.32 -9.33 -6.56
C ASP A 198 18.51 -10.62 -6.37
N MET A 199 17.97 -11.14 -7.48
CA MET A 199 17.14 -12.35 -7.48
C MET A 199 17.92 -13.61 -7.10
N ALA A 200 19.26 -13.64 -7.27
CA ALA A 200 20.07 -14.80 -6.88
C ALA A 200 20.02 -15.03 -5.35
N THR A 201 19.75 -13.97 -4.59
CA THR A 201 19.64 -14.01 -3.13
C THR A 201 18.27 -14.44 -2.64
N VAL A 202 17.25 -14.51 -3.51
CA VAL A 202 15.88 -14.87 -3.13
C VAL A 202 15.70 -16.39 -3.21
N ASP A 203 15.05 -16.95 -2.20
CA ASP A 203 14.80 -18.38 -2.06
C ASP A 203 13.33 -18.71 -2.31
N GLU A 204 12.43 -18.00 -1.61
CA GLU A 204 10.99 -18.18 -1.72
C GLU A 204 10.26 -16.83 -1.79
N LEU A 205 9.11 -16.84 -2.47
CA LEU A 205 8.17 -15.71 -2.53
C LEU A 205 6.78 -16.17 -2.10
N TYR A 206 6.14 -15.34 -1.30
CA TYR A 206 4.73 -15.46 -0.93
C TYR A 206 4.04 -14.19 -1.40
N LEU A 207 2.98 -14.31 -2.19
CA LEU A 207 2.33 -13.18 -2.84
C LEU A 207 0.86 -13.13 -2.45
N ALA A 208 0.42 -12.01 -1.89
CA ALA A 208 -1.00 -11.69 -1.77
C ALA A 208 -1.57 -11.20 -3.11
N ARG A 209 -0.74 -10.54 -3.92
CA ARG A 209 -1.09 -9.99 -5.24
C ARG A 209 0.01 -10.29 -6.24
N ALA A 210 -0.39 -10.53 -7.47
CA ALA A 210 0.47 -10.85 -8.59
C ALA A 210 -0.15 -10.28 -9.89
N GLU A 211 -0.32 -8.96 -9.95
CA GLU A 211 -0.97 -8.33 -11.11
C GLU A 211 0.03 -8.12 -12.25
N PRO A 212 -0.32 -8.41 -13.53
CA PRO A 212 0.59 -8.24 -14.66
C PRO A 212 1.10 -6.81 -14.89
N VAL A 213 0.41 -5.82 -14.33
CA VAL A 213 0.80 -4.40 -14.37
C VAL A 213 1.82 -4.02 -13.27
N SER A 214 2.27 -4.98 -12.48
CA SER A 214 3.22 -4.77 -11.37
C SER A 214 4.67 -4.78 -11.84
N ILE A 215 5.54 -4.12 -11.07
CA ILE A 215 7.00 -4.19 -11.18
C ILE A 215 7.53 -4.68 -9.83
N GLY A 216 8.52 -5.56 -9.83
CA GLY A 216 9.11 -6.11 -8.60
C GLY A 216 8.91 -7.61 -8.46
N LEU A 217 8.93 -8.08 -7.21
CA LEU A 217 8.85 -9.51 -6.89
C LEU A 217 7.47 -10.10 -7.26
N SER A 218 6.39 -9.36 -7.05
CA SER A 218 5.04 -9.79 -7.44
C SER A 218 4.87 -9.98 -8.96
N ALA A 219 5.69 -9.30 -9.77
CA ALA A 219 5.65 -9.43 -11.22
C ALA A 219 6.13 -10.80 -11.71
N ILE A 220 6.95 -11.50 -10.92
CA ILE A 220 7.37 -12.89 -11.17
C ILE A 220 6.15 -13.80 -11.09
N GLY A 221 5.39 -13.71 -9.99
CA GLY A 221 4.16 -14.48 -9.83
C GLY A 221 3.11 -14.15 -10.87
N ALA A 222 3.06 -12.89 -11.34
CA ALA A 222 2.10 -12.46 -12.35
C ALA A 222 2.30 -13.17 -13.71
N GLN A 223 3.51 -13.68 -13.99
CA GLN A 223 3.77 -14.48 -15.19
C GLN A 223 3.30 -15.93 -15.07
N LEU A 224 3.13 -16.43 -13.83
CA LEU A 224 2.70 -17.80 -13.56
C LEU A 224 1.17 -17.86 -13.39
N MET A 225 0.65 -17.00 -12.50
CA MET A 225 -0.77 -16.93 -12.17
C MET A 225 -1.13 -15.50 -11.75
N PRO A 226 -1.76 -14.71 -12.65
CA PRO A 226 -2.25 -13.38 -12.31
C PRO A 226 -3.22 -13.43 -11.12
N LEU A 227 -2.94 -12.64 -10.08
CA LEU A 227 -3.78 -12.51 -8.89
C LEU A 227 -4.02 -11.05 -8.55
N SER A 228 -5.29 -10.65 -8.51
CA SER A 228 -5.76 -9.33 -8.15
C SER A 228 -5.89 -9.15 -6.63
N LEU A 229 -6.17 -7.91 -6.25
CA LEU A 229 -6.58 -7.52 -4.89
C LEU A 229 -7.73 -8.37 -4.32
N THR A 230 -8.69 -8.77 -5.16
CA THR A 230 -9.97 -9.37 -4.72
C THR A 230 -10.03 -10.89 -4.81
N ASP A 231 -9.09 -11.53 -5.50
CA ASP A 231 -9.06 -12.99 -5.60
C ASP A 231 -8.87 -13.62 -4.22
N ALA A 232 -9.50 -14.76 -3.94
CA ALA A 232 -9.45 -15.40 -2.62
C ALA A 232 -8.13 -16.13 -2.31
N GLN A 233 -7.21 -16.18 -3.27
CA GLN A 233 -5.98 -16.96 -3.21
C GLN A 233 -4.73 -16.08 -3.24
N GLY A 234 -3.64 -16.60 -2.71
CA GLY A 234 -2.28 -16.07 -2.87
C GLY A 234 -1.42 -17.05 -3.66
N LEU A 235 -0.14 -16.72 -3.82
CA LEU A 235 0.83 -17.57 -4.51
C LEU A 235 2.02 -17.85 -3.61
N HIS A 236 2.48 -19.12 -3.57
CA HIS A 236 3.77 -19.49 -3.02
C HIS A 236 4.66 -19.98 -4.16
N ILE A 237 5.89 -19.47 -4.21
CA ILE A 237 6.87 -19.76 -5.26
C ILE A 237 8.20 -20.11 -4.58
N ARG A 238 8.81 -21.22 -4.98
CA ARG A 238 10.22 -21.51 -4.69
C ARG A 238 11.05 -21.23 -5.94
N LEU A 239 12.04 -20.36 -5.81
CA LEU A 239 12.94 -20.03 -6.90
C LEU A 239 14.04 -21.09 -7.03
N GLY A 240 14.47 -21.35 -8.26
CA GLY A 240 15.54 -22.30 -8.54
C GLY A 240 15.64 -22.65 -10.02
N ASP A 241 16.77 -23.26 -10.39
CA ASP A 241 17.10 -23.53 -11.81
C ASP A 241 16.56 -24.87 -12.31
N ASP A 242 15.99 -25.69 -11.43
CA ASP A 242 15.56 -27.07 -11.71
C ASP A 242 14.09 -27.19 -12.19
N GLY A 243 13.52 -26.15 -12.80
CA GLY A 243 12.11 -26.14 -13.21
C GLY A 243 11.83 -25.29 -14.45
N GLU A 244 10.76 -24.49 -14.42
CA GLU A 244 10.42 -23.56 -15.50
C GLU A 244 11.12 -22.20 -15.32
N SER A 245 11.02 -21.31 -16.31
CA SER A 245 11.57 -19.96 -16.21
C SER A 245 10.58 -18.95 -16.75
N VAL A 246 10.44 -17.83 -16.06
CA VAL A 246 9.57 -16.73 -16.48
C VAL A 246 10.37 -15.45 -16.70
N SER A 247 9.98 -14.65 -17.69
CA SER A 247 10.56 -13.34 -17.93
C SER A 247 9.74 -12.27 -17.20
N ALA A 248 10.31 -11.62 -16.19
CA ALA A 248 9.57 -10.72 -15.31
C ALA A 248 10.22 -9.33 -15.19
N PRO A 249 9.42 -8.25 -15.13
CA PRO A 249 9.91 -6.90 -14.86
C PRO A 249 10.20 -6.73 -13.36
N VAL A 250 11.36 -7.23 -12.91
CA VAL A 250 11.75 -7.22 -11.48
C VAL A 250 12.15 -5.82 -10.98
N ALA A 251 12.46 -4.89 -11.88
CA ALA A 251 12.68 -3.48 -11.56
C ALA A 251 12.37 -2.58 -12.78
N PRO A 252 12.18 -1.26 -12.61
CA PRO A 252 11.94 -0.36 -13.74
C PRO A 252 13.06 -0.42 -14.79
N GLY A 253 12.70 -0.79 -16.02
CA GLY A 253 13.63 -0.96 -17.13
C GLY A 253 14.45 -2.26 -17.11
N MET A 254 14.18 -3.17 -16.16
CA MET A 254 14.91 -4.42 -15.99
C MET A 254 13.95 -5.61 -16.10
N ILE A 255 14.09 -6.35 -17.19
CA ILE A 255 13.35 -7.58 -17.47
C ILE A 255 14.38 -8.70 -17.55
N ILE A 256 14.25 -9.70 -16.67
CA ILE A 256 15.19 -10.81 -16.58
C ILE A 256 14.45 -12.15 -16.54
N PRO A 257 15.06 -13.23 -17.04
CA PRO A 257 14.58 -14.58 -16.77
C PRO A 257 14.78 -14.90 -15.29
N VAL A 258 13.78 -15.53 -14.67
CA VAL A 258 13.79 -15.99 -13.28
C VAL A 258 13.44 -17.47 -13.27
N GLY A 259 14.31 -18.30 -12.70
CA GLY A 259 14.08 -19.75 -12.55
C GLY A 259 13.07 -20.04 -11.44
N ILE A 260 12.09 -20.90 -11.76
CA ILE A 260 11.01 -21.32 -10.89
C ILE A 260 11.12 -22.83 -10.69
N ARG A 261 11.43 -23.25 -9.47
CA ARG A 261 11.49 -24.67 -9.12
C ARG A 261 10.10 -25.27 -8.98
N GLU A 262 9.24 -24.59 -8.24
CA GLU A 262 7.85 -24.97 -8.03
C GLU A 262 7.02 -23.77 -7.59
N TRP A 263 5.73 -23.82 -7.85
CA TRP A 263 4.78 -22.84 -7.36
C TRP A 263 3.42 -23.47 -7.14
N ARG A 264 2.61 -22.86 -6.28
CA ARG A 264 1.22 -23.26 -6.04
C ARG A 264 0.40 -22.11 -5.47
N LEU A 265 -0.92 -22.23 -5.62
CA LEU A 265 -1.86 -21.35 -4.92
C LEU A 265 -1.85 -21.65 -3.41
N ILE A 266 -2.10 -20.62 -2.63
CA ILE A 266 -2.32 -20.70 -1.19
C ILE A 266 -3.70 -20.14 -0.85
N ASP A 267 -4.44 -20.83 0.00
CA ASP A 267 -5.79 -20.42 0.40
C ASP A 267 -5.78 -19.60 1.70
N PHE A 268 -6.89 -18.94 2.00
CA PHE A 268 -7.04 -18.24 3.27
C PHE A 268 -6.91 -19.17 4.48
N GLY A 269 -6.12 -18.73 5.45
CA GLY A 269 -5.85 -19.49 6.68
C GLY A 269 -4.76 -20.55 6.52
N GLU A 270 -4.32 -20.84 5.30
CA GLU A 270 -3.23 -21.77 5.07
C GLU A 270 -1.91 -21.21 5.62
N CYS A 271 -1.21 -22.04 6.40
CA CYS A 271 0.11 -21.73 6.96
C CYS A 271 1.17 -22.48 6.16
N VAL A 272 2.11 -21.75 5.56
CA VAL A 272 3.21 -22.33 4.79
C VAL A 272 4.52 -22.06 5.52
N SER A 273 5.20 -23.13 5.92
CA SER A 273 6.45 -23.06 6.68
C SER A 273 7.58 -22.43 5.86
N VAL A 274 8.38 -21.59 6.52
CA VAL A 274 9.61 -21.05 5.96
C VAL A 274 10.76 -21.92 6.44
N GLU A 275 11.34 -22.73 5.56
CA GLU A 275 12.36 -23.72 5.94
C GLU A 275 13.77 -23.14 6.05
N LEU A 276 14.13 -22.17 5.20
CA LEU A 276 15.49 -21.64 5.11
C LEU A 276 15.93 -20.96 6.41
N ARG A 277 17.08 -21.36 6.97
CA ARG A 277 17.71 -20.74 8.15
C ARG A 277 19.24 -20.74 8.08
N PRO A 278 19.92 -19.73 8.65
CA PRO A 278 19.40 -18.40 8.92
C PRO A 278 19.06 -17.67 7.61
N CYS A 279 18.07 -16.79 7.64
CA CYS A 279 17.64 -16.03 6.46
C CYS A 279 17.14 -14.64 6.85
N THR A 280 16.92 -13.79 5.86
CA THR A 280 16.18 -12.53 6.05
C THR A 280 14.79 -12.61 5.45
N VAL A 281 13.85 -11.93 6.10
CA VAL A 281 12.47 -11.78 5.64
C VAL A 281 12.31 -10.36 5.15
N ALA A 282 11.91 -10.21 3.89
CA ALA A 282 11.49 -8.94 3.32
C ALA A 282 9.98 -8.89 3.19
N LEU A 283 9.41 -7.72 3.46
CA LEU A 283 7.99 -7.43 3.42
C LEU A 283 7.79 -6.27 2.45
N ASP A 284 6.93 -6.45 1.46
CA ASP A 284 6.61 -5.43 0.45
C ASP A 284 7.88 -4.81 -0.19
N GLY A 285 8.85 -5.68 -0.51
CA GLY A 285 10.12 -5.32 -1.15
C GLY A 285 11.25 -4.81 -0.24
N GLU A 286 11.06 -4.70 1.08
CA GLU A 286 12.10 -4.29 2.04
C GLU A 286 12.36 -5.35 3.14
N ARG A 287 13.63 -5.73 3.34
CA ARG A 287 14.12 -6.56 4.45
C ARG A 287 13.73 -5.93 5.78
N ALA A 288 12.96 -6.68 6.56
CA ALA A 288 12.41 -6.27 7.84
C ALA A 288 13.20 -6.85 9.02
N PHE A 289 13.48 -8.15 9.00
CA PHE A 289 14.17 -8.85 10.09
C PHE A 289 14.87 -10.13 9.64
N THR A 290 15.65 -10.72 10.56
CA THR A 290 16.40 -11.97 10.35
C THR A 290 15.74 -13.10 11.15
N LEU A 291 15.59 -14.28 10.54
CA LEU A 291 15.24 -15.52 11.22
C LEU A 291 16.52 -16.26 11.65
N ARG A 292 16.65 -16.51 12.95
CA ARG A 292 17.81 -17.16 13.55
C ARG A 292 17.72 -18.68 13.47
N PRO A 293 18.85 -19.40 13.60
CA PRO A 293 18.82 -20.85 13.75
C PRO A 293 17.92 -21.26 14.93
N GLY A 294 17.02 -22.20 14.69
CA GLY A 294 16.10 -22.74 15.71
C GLY A 294 14.75 -22.02 15.86
N GLN A 295 14.55 -20.87 15.19
CA GLN A 295 13.24 -20.22 15.18
C GLN A 295 12.30 -20.87 14.18
N ASP A 296 11.08 -21.17 14.62
CA ASP A 296 10.01 -21.61 13.74
C ASP A 296 9.33 -20.40 13.11
N ALA A 297 8.99 -20.49 11.82
CA ALA A 297 8.28 -19.42 11.15
C ALA A 297 7.44 -19.93 9.98
N PHE A 298 6.28 -19.33 9.80
CA PHE A 298 5.39 -19.59 8.67
C PHE A 298 4.77 -18.30 8.15
N VAL A 299 4.36 -18.32 6.89
CA VAL A 299 3.55 -17.27 6.26
C VAL A 299 2.12 -17.77 6.15
N ARG A 300 1.16 -16.95 6.57
CA ARG A 300 -0.28 -17.23 6.46
C ARG A 300 -0.98 -16.19 5.59
N LEU A 301 -1.72 -16.64 4.60
CA LEU A 301 -2.62 -15.76 3.85
C LEU A 301 -3.88 -15.49 4.68
N SER A 302 -4.30 -14.24 4.79
CA SER A 302 -5.52 -13.87 5.51
C SER A 302 -6.35 -12.82 4.77
N ASN A 303 -7.66 -12.85 5.01
CA ASN A 303 -8.61 -11.83 4.55
C ASN A 303 -8.74 -10.67 5.56
N LYS A 304 -7.68 -10.39 6.32
CA LYS A 304 -7.63 -9.35 7.36
C LYS A 304 -6.86 -8.11 6.91
N GLY A 305 -6.69 -7.93 5.60
CA GLY A 305 -6.10 -6.72 5.04
C GLY A 305 -7.05 -5.52 5.15
N PRO A 306 -6.55 -4.30 4.90
CA PRO A 306 -7.36 -3.09 4.92
C PRO A 306 -8.47 -3.15 3.87
N ARG A 307 -9.56 -2.42 4.12
CA ARG A 307 -10.56 -2.13 3.09
C ARG A 307 -10.01 -1.02 2.20
N VAL A 308 -10.07 -1.20 0.88
CA VAL A 308 -9.51 -0.28 -0.11
C VAL A 308 -10.64 0.28 -0.96
N VAL A 309 -10.65 1.60 -1.16
CA VAL A 309 -11.57 2.29 -2.06
C VAL A 309 -11.12 2.10 -3.50
N LEU A 310 -12.03 1.63 -4.34
CA LEU A 310 -11.86 1.51 -5.77
C LEU A 310 -12.29 2.83 -6.42
N ILE A 311 -11.32 3.68 -6.76
CA ILE A 311 -11.57 5.08 -7.21
C ILE A 311 -12.50 5.10 -8.42
N GLU A 312 -12.21 4.31 -9.46
CA GLU A 312 -13.03 4.30 -10.68
C GLU A 312 -14.47 3.81 -10.41
N PRO A 313 -14.70 2.65 -9.75
CA PRO A 313 -16.05 2.25 -9.33
C PRO A 313 -16.76 3.29 -8.47
N THR A 314 -16.05 3.95 -7.55
CA THR A 314 -16.59 5.02 -6.70
C THR A 314 -17.14 6.19 -7.53
N LEU A 315 -16.32 6.72 -8.43
CA LEU A 315 -16.69 7.85 -9.27
C LEU A 315 -17.80 7.48 -10.26
N ARG A 316 -17.75 6.25 -10.79
CA ARG A 316 -18.79 5.71 -11.67
C ARG A 316 -20.14 5.61 -10.94
N ALA A 317 -20.14 5.03 -9.73
CA ALA A 317 -21.35 4.90 -8.92
C ALA A 317 -21.95 6.28 -8.59
N ALA A 318 -21.12 7.25 -8.20
CA ALA A 318 -21.58 8.61 -7.92
C ALA A 318 -22.15 9.32 -9.16
N ALA A 319 -21.53 9.14 -10.33
CA ALA A 319 -22.03 9.72 -11.58
C ALA A 319 -23.37 9.12 -12.01
N ILE A 320 -23.51 7.80 -11.93
CA ILE A 320 -24.76 7.08 -12.24
C ILE A 320 -25.86 7.49 -11.24
N GLY A 321 -25.53 7.55 -9.94
CA GLY A 321 -26.40 7.99 -8.87
C GLY A 321 -26.78 9.46 -8.92
N GLY A 322 -26.19 10.24 -9.83
CA GLY A 322 -26.51 11.66 -10.03
C GLY A 322 -25.96 12.59 -8.96
N VAL A 323 -24.99 12.13 -8.14
CA VAL A 323 -24.39 12.92 -7.04
C VAL A 323 -23.76 14.22 -7.54
N PHE A 324 -23.21 14.22 -8.75
CA PHE A 324 -22.57 15.39 -9.36
C PHE A 324 -23.53 16.32 -10.11
N ARG A 325 -24.83 16.02 -10.17
CA ARG A 325 -25.79 16.83 -10.94
C ARG A 325 -26.27 18.00 -10.09
N THR A 326 -25.93 19.22 -10.49
CA THR A 326 -26.51 20.43 -9.94
C THR A 326 -27.71 20.87 -10.78
N LYS A 327 -28.83 21.23 -10.14
CA LYS A 327 -29.88 22.00 -10.81
C LYS A 327 -29.44 23.46 -10.78
N GLN A 328 -28.90 23.99 -11.88
CA GLN A 328 -28.88 25.44 -12.05
C GLN A 328 -30.33 25.91 -12.18
N ALA A 329 -30.78 26.75 -11.25
CA ALA A 329 -31.88 27.65 -11.54
C ALA A 329 -31.41 28.57 -12.68
N LEU A 330 -32.10 28.52 -13.82
CA LEU A 330 -32.00 29.56 -14.84
C LEU A 330 -32.48 30.86 -14.17
N GLY A 331 -31.52 31.67 -13.72
CA GLY A 331 -31.71 33.05 -13.29
C GLY A 331 -31.33 33.98 -14.44
#